data_AF-A0A6I0DZP8-F1
#
_entry.id   AF-A0A6I0DZP8-F1
#
_cell.length_a   1.000
_cell.length_b   1.000
_cell.length_c   1.000
_cell.angle_alpha   90.00
_cell.angle_beta   90.00
_cell.angle_gamma   90.00
#
_symmetry.space_group_name_H-M   'P 1'
#
loop_
_entity.id
_entity.type
_entity.pdbx_description
1 polymer ?
#
loop_
_entity_poly.entity_id
_entity_poly.type
_entity_poly.pdbx_seq_one_letter_code
_entity_poly.pdbx_strand_id
1 'polypeptide(L)'
;MVRLAYPRPIEELIARTKEPLRLSFFDIQSLPRWHKGRDALIGDAAHAVSPSAGQGAATALDGAEYLAKLLRECDNYKHAFEGFEEVRKPRAEKSSPKIAPAPPKRRL
;
A
#
# COMPACT_ATOMS: atom_id res chain seq x y z
N MET A 1 -3.10 26.45 27.92
CA MET A 1 -3.52 25.05 27.73
C MET A 1 -4.73 25.06 26.81
N VAL A 2 -4.56 24.72 25.53
CA VAL A 2 -5.65 24.83 24.53
C VAL A 2 -6.56 23.62 24.68
N ARG A 3 -7.81 23.84 25.12
CA ARG A 3 -8.84 22.81 25.14
C ARG A 3 -9.36 22.64 23.72
N LEU A 4 -8.87 21.62 23.02
CA LEU A 4 -9.47 21.17 21.76
C LEU A 4 -10.84 20.59 22.12
N ALA A 5 -11.92 21.34 21.92
CA ALA A 5 -13.26 20.90 22.31
C ALA A 5 -13.79 19.87 21.30
N TYR A 6 -13.41 18.61 21.48
CA TYR A 6 -14.00 17.49 20.75
C TYR A 6 -15.40 17.17 21.34
N PRO A 7 -16.34 16.63 20.55
CA PRO A 7 -17.61 16.15 21.09
C PRO A 7 -17.40 15.11 22.19
N ARG A 8 -18.27 15.10 23.23
CA ARG A 8 -18.14 14.23 24.41
C ARG A 8 -17.79 12.76 24.12
N PRO A 9 -18.38 12.08 23.12
CA PRO A 9 -18.02 10.68 22.84
C PRO A 9 -16.52 10.48 22.51
N ILE A 10 -15.89 11.46 21.85
CA ILE A 10 -14.47 11.42 21.50
C ILE A 10 -13.61 11.67 22.73
N GLU A 11 -13.97 12.65 23.57
CA GLU A 11 -13.27 12.92 24.83
C GLU A 11 -13.31 11.69 25.76
N GLU A 12 -14.47 11.03 25.87
CA GLU A 12 -14.64 9.82 26.69
C GLU A 12 -13.83 8.63 26.15
N LEU A 13 -13.77 8.44 24.83
CA LEU A 13 -12.92 7.42 24.20
C LEU A 13 -11.43 7.66 24.47
N ILE A 14 -10.96 8.90 24.33
CA ILE A 14 -9.57 9.27 24.62
C ILE A 14 -9.27 9.01 26.10
N ALA A 15 -10.13 9.47 27.02
CA ALA A 15 -9.93 9.29 28.46
C ALA A 15 -9.91 7.81 28.92
N ARG A 16 -10.61 6.91 28.20
CA ARG A 16 -10.64 5.47 28.47
C ARG A 16 -9.48 4.70 27.84
N THR A 17 -8.69 5.32 26.96
CA THR A 17 -7.56 4.67 26.29
C THR A 17 -6.33 4.71 27.18
N LYS A 18 -5.96 3.57 27.78
CA LYS A 18 -4.84 3.49 28.75
C LYS A 18 -3.47 3.69 28.09
N GLU A 19 -3.29 3.13 26.90
CA GLU A 19 -2.00 3.12 26.19
C GLU A 19 -2.22 3.51 24.73
N PRO A 20 -2.27 4.81 24.41
CA PRO A 20 -2.44 5.26 23.04
C PRO A 20 -1.20 4.92 22.22
N LEU A 21 -1.40 4.24 21.09
CA LEU A 21 -0.33 3.98 20.13
C LEU A 21 -0.09 5.23 19.29
N ARG A 22 1.15 5.71 19.27
CA ARG A 22 1.60 6.73 18.33
C ARG A 22 2.27 6.04 17.15
N LEU A 23 1.53 5.91 16.06
CA LEU A 23 2.01 5.25 14.84
C LEU A 23 2.36 6.29 13.78
N SER A 24 3.45 6.04 13.05
CA SER A 24 3.79 6.77 11.84
C SER A 24 3.36 5.93 10.64
N PHE A 25 2.65 6.55 9.71
CA PHE A 25 2.25 5.93 8.46
C PHE A 25 3.23 6.32 7.36
N PHE A 26 3.65 5.33 6.59
CA PHE A 26 4.57 5.50 5.47
C PHE A 26 3.95 4.88 4.24
N ASP A 27 4.14 5.58 3.13
CA ASP A 27 3.66 5.19 1.82
C ASP A 27 4.89 4.97 0.93
N ILE A 28 4.80 4.11 -0.08
CA ILE A 28 5.86 3.98 -1.07
C ILE A 28 5.51 4.73 -2.35
N GLN A 29 6.52 5.28 -3.03
CA GLN A 29 6.34 5.83 -4.36
C GLN A 29 6.04 4.72 -5.36
N SER A 30 5.31 5.06 -6.43
CA SER A 30 5.09 4.16 -7.57
C SER A 30 6.42 3.60 -8.06
N LEU A 31 6.53 2.28 -8.07
CA LEU A 31 7.70 1.57 -8.59
C LEU A 31 7.58 1.46 -10.11
N PRO A 32 8.66 1.65 -10.88
CA PRO A 32 8.61 1.53 -12.34
C PRO A 32 8.25 0.13 -12.81
N ARG A 33 8.54 -0.90 -12.00
CA ARG A 33 8.27 -2.31 -12.30
C ARG A 33 8.07 -3.10 -11.00
N TRP A 34 7.19 -4.10 -11.02
CA TRP A 34 6.81 -4.93 -9.87
C TRP A 34 7.47 -6.32 -9.88
N HIS A 35 8.23 -6.67 -10.91
CA HIS A 35 8.90 -7.96 -11.00
C HIS A 35 10.30 -7.88 -11.64
N LYS A 36 11.20 -8.79 -11.25
CA LYS A 36 12.53 -8.94 -11.86
C LYS A 36 12.94 -10.40 -11.82
N GLY A 37 13.26 -10.98 -12.97
CA GLY A 37 13.55 -12.42 -13.04
C GLY A 37 12.34 -13.23 -12.56
N ARG A 38 12.54 -14.07 -11.54
CA ARG A 38 11.48 -14.90 -10.93
C ARG A 38 10.88 -14.29 -9.66
N ASP A 39 11.26 -13.06 -9.31
CA ASP A 39 10.76 -12.37 -8.12
C ASP A 39 9.65 -11.39 -8.53
N ALA A 40 8.53 -11.40 -7.80
CA ALA A 40 7.41 -10.47 -7.97
C ALA A 40 7.01 -9.86 -6.62
N LEU A 41 6.73 -8.57 -6.63
CA LEU A 41 6.23 -7.81 -5.48
C LEU A 41 4.70 -7.85 -5.47
N ILE A 42 4.11 -8.06 -4.30
CA ILE A 42 2.66 -8.03 -4.07
C ILE A 42 2.35 -7.31 -2.75
N GLY A 43 1.11 -6.84 -2.60
CA GLY A 43 0.66 -6.16 -1.39
C GLY A 43 1.48 -4.90 -1.10
N ASP A 44 1.75 -4.64 0.19
CA ASP A 44 2.47 -3.44 0.61
C ASP A 44 3.89 -3.35 0.03
N ALA A 45 4.53 -4.46 -0.30
CA ALA A 45 5.83 -4.45 -0.98
C ALA A 45 5.77 -3.85 -2.39
N ALA A 46 4.60 -3.91 -3.04
CA ALA A 46 4.36 -3.35 -4.36
C ALA A 46 3.65 -1.98 -4.30
N HIS A 47 2.81 -1.76 -3.28
CA HIS A 47 1.92 -0.61 -3.23
C HIS A 47 1.47 -0.18 -1.82
N ALA A 48 2.37 -0.09 -0.84
CA ALA A 48 2.02 0.44 0.48
C ALA A 48 1.39 1.85 0.36
N VAL A 49 0.15 1.97 0.86
CA VAL A 49 -0.67 3.18 0.83
C VAL A 49 -1.13 3.54 2.23
N SER A 50 -1.43 4.82 2.45
CA SER A 50 -2.04 5.30 3.69
C SER A 50 -3.24 4.42 4.11
N PRO A 51 -3.31 4.00 5.39
CA PRO A 51 -4.37 3.10 5.87
C PRO A 51 -5.75 3.77 5.98
N SER A 52 -5.87 5.04 5.59
CA SER A 52 -7.08 5.87 5.69
C SER A 52 -8.34 5.20 5.11
N ALA A 53 -8.19 4.35 4.09
CA ALA A 53 -9.28 3.61 3.47
C ALA A 53 -9.56 2.23 4.09
N GLY A 54 -8.67 1.70 4.94
CA GLY A 54 -8.81 0.35 5.53
C GLY A 54 -8.74 -0.81 4.52
N GLN A 55 -8.26 -0.57 3.30
CA GLN A 55 -8.34 -1.53 2.19
C GLN A 55 -7.02 -2.26 1.86
N GLY A 56 -5.94 -2.03 2.62
CA GLY A 56 -4.62 -2.61 2.32
C GLY A 56 -4.66 -4.14 2.27
N ALA A 57 -5.21 -4.77 3.32
CA ALA A 57 -5.31 -6.23 3.40
C ALA A 57 -6.18 -6.84 2.28
N ALA A 58 -7.37 -6.28 2.04
CA ALA A 58 -8.25 -6.74 0.97
C ALA A 58 -7.59 -6.61 -0.41
N THR A 59 -6.91 -5.49 -0.67
CA THR A 59 -6.22 -5.25 -1.95
C THR A 59 -5.06 -6.21 -2.16
N ALA A 60 -4.33 -6.56 -1.09
CA ALA A 60 -3.27 -7.55 -1.12
C ALA A 60 -3.82 -8.96 -1.41
N LEU A 61 -4.93 -9.35 -0.78
CA LEU A 61 -5.59 -10.64 -1.02
C LEU A 61 -6.12 -10.76 -2.45
N ASP A 62 -6.83 -9.74 -2.94
CA ASP A 62 -7.29 -9.68 -4.33
C ASP A 62 -6.12 -9.80 -5.32
N GLY A 63 -4.98 -9.18 -5.00
CA GLY A 63 -3.76 -9.29 -5.79
C GLY A 63 -3.18 -10.70 -5.77
N ALA A 64 -3.09 -11.32 -4.60
CA ALA A 64 -2.58 -12.68 -4.45
C ALA A 64 -3.44 -13.70 -5.21
N GLU A 65 -4.77 -13.61 -5.11
CA GLU A 65 -5.69 -14.45 -5.86
C GLU A 65 -5.50 -14.28 -7.37
N TYR A 66 -5.45 -13.04 -7.84
CA TYR A 66 -5.27 -12.74 -9.27
C TYR A 66 -3.94 -13.24 -9.82
N LEU A 67 -2.85 -13.06 -9.07
CA LEU A 67 -1.53 -13.59 -9.45
C LEU A 67 -1.53 -15.12 -9.50
N ALA A 68 -2.15 -15.77 -8.51
CA ALA A 68 -2.25 -17.23 -8.48
C ALA A 68 -3.05 -17.79 -9.66
N LYS A 69 -4.09 -17.08 -10.10
CA LYS A 69 -4.83 -17.41 -11.32
C LYS A 69 -3.93 -17.32 -12.56
N LEU A 70 -3.24 -16.19 -12.75
CA LEU A 70 -2.36 -16.00 -13.92
C LEU A 70 -1.22 -17.01 -13.96
N LEU A 71 -0.61 -17.33 -12.81
CA LEU A 71 0.43 -18.36 -12.73
C LEU A 71 -0.05 -19.76 -13.11
N ARG A 72 -1.35 -20.04 -13.00
CA ARG A 72 -1.97 -21.31 -13.39
C ARG A 72 -2.33 -21.35 -14.88
N GLU A 73 -2.75 -20.22 -15.43
CA GLU A 73 -3.32 -20.12 -16.78
C GLU A 73 -2.29 -19.73 -17.86
N CYS A 74 -1.24 -19.00 -17.50
CA CYS A 74 -0.21 -18.58 -18.45
C CYS A 74 0.87 -19.64 -18.67
N ASP A 75 1.40 -19.70 -19.90
CA ASP A 75 2.44 -20.67 -20.28
C ASP A 75 3.76 -20.50 -19.51
N ASN A 76 4.03 -19.31 -18.99
CA ASN A 76 5.23 -19.04 -18.22
C ASN A 76 5.03 -17.86 -17.23
N TYR A 77 5.93 -17.80 -16.24
CA TYR A 77 5.88 -16.79 -15.17
C TYR A 77 6.05 -15.35 -15.68
N LYS A 78 6.72 -15.12 -16.82
CA LYS A 78 6.92 -13.76 -17.35
C LYS A 78 5.58 -13.18 -17.80
N HIS A 79 4.81 -13.93 -18.59
CA HIS A 79 3.48 -13.50 -19.02
C HIS A 79 2.55 -13.28 -17.83
N ALA A 80 2.60 -14.16 -16.82
CA ALA A 80 1.81 -14.00 -15.60
C ALA A 80 2.18 -12.72 -14.84
N PHE A 81 3.47 -12.41 -14.70
CA PHE A 81 3.95 -11.21 -14.00
C PHE A 81 3.65 -9.92 -14.78
N GLU A 82 3.81 -9.94 -16.10
CA GLU A 82 3.48 -8.81 -16.96
C GLU A 82 1.98 -8.49 -16.90
N GLY A 83 1.11 -9.50 -17.09
CA GLY A 83 -0.34 -9.32 -16.98
C GLY A 83 -0.81 -8.95 -15.57
N PHE A 84 -0.13 -9.44 -14.54
CA PHE A 84 -0.38 -9.04 -13.15
C PHE A 84 -0.08 -7.55 -12.95
N GLU A 85 1.11 -7.10 -13.37
CA GLU A 85 1.53 -5.69 -13.26
C GLU A 85 0.59 -4.77 -14.04
N GLU A 86 0.28 -5.09 -15.30
CA GLU A 86 -0.58 -4.29 -16.17
C GLU A 86 -1.97 -4.04 -15.56
N VAL A 87 -2.55 -5.03 -14.90
CA VAL A 87 -3.91 -4.94 -14.34
C VAL A 87 -3.90 -4.37 -12.93
N ARG A 88 -2.97 -4.78 -12.07
CA ARG A 88 -3.02 -4.45 -10.63
C ARG A 88 -2.35 -3.13 -10.30
N LYS A 89 -1.28 -2.75 -11.01
CA LYS A 89 -0.53 -1.52 -10.73
C LYS A 89 -1.37 -0.25 -10.88
N PRO A 90 -2.14 -0.03 -11.97
CA PRO A 90 -2.97 1.17 -12.10
C PRO A 90 -4.05 1.27 -11.02
N ARG A 91 -4.57 0.13 -10.55
CA ARG A 91 -5.60 0.08 -9.51
C ARG A 91 -5.03 0.45 -8.15
N ALA A 92 -3.83 -0.03 -7.83
CA ALA A 92 -3.16 0.28 -6.58
C ALA A 92 -2.66 1.74 -6.51
N GLU A 93 -2.20 2.28 -7.64
CA GLU A 93 -1.66 3.65 -7.71
C GLU A 93 -2.75 4.73 -7.69
N LYS A 94 -3.99 4.43 -8.10
CA LYS A 94 -5.12 5.37 -7.99
C LYS A 94 -5.36 5.86 -6.56
N SER A 95 -5.02 5.04 -5.57
CA SER A 95 -5.21 5.33 -4.15
C SER A 95 -4.03 6.09 -3.53
N SER A 96 -2.93 6.28 -4.26
CA SER A 96 -1.75 6.98 -3.77
C SER A 96 -1.80 8.47 -4.13
N PRO A 97 -1.64 9.41 -3.17
CA PRO A 97 -1.39 10.80 -3.53
C PRO A 97 -0.11 10.89 -4.36
N LYS A 98 -0.07 11.77 -5.38
CA LYS A 98 1.14 12.03 -6.16
C LYS A 98 2.18 12.70 -5.27
N ILE A 99 3.02 11.91 -4.62
CA ILE A 99 4.15 12.42 -3.83
C ILE A 99 5.22 12.90 -4.82
N ALA A 100 5.71 14.12 -4.64
CA ALA A 100 6.82 14.64 -5.43
C ALA A 100 8.03 13.70 -5.34
N PRO A 101 8.81 13.52 -6.43
CA PRO A 101 9.97 12.64 -6.42
C PRO A 101 10.94 13.05 -5.30
N ALA A 102 11.52 12.06 -4.63
CA ALA A 102 12.52 12.34 -3.59
C ALA A 102 13.70 13.10 -4.21
N PRO A 103 14.29 14.09 -3.51
CA PRO A 103 15.45 14.80 -4.03
C PRO A 103 16.59 13.80 -4.31
N PRO A 104 17.40 14.02 -5.36
CA PRO A 104 18.48 13.11 -5.71
C PRO A 104 19.42 12.94 -4.52
N LYS A 105 19.74 11.68 -4.18
CA LYS A 105 20.71 11.37 -3.12
C LYS A 105 22.04 12.03 -3.51
N ARG A 106 22.51 13.00 -2.72
CA ARG A 106 23.87 13.53 -2.85
C ARG A 106 24.83 12.35 -2.73
N ARG A 107 25.62 12.09 -3.77
CA ARG A 107 26.81 11.24 -3.63
C ARG A 107 27.74 11.97 -2.66
N LEU A 108 28.09 11.29 -1.56
CA LEU A 108 29.26 11.65 -0.75
C LEU A 108 30.53 11.42 -1.57
#